data_AF-A0A822F671-F1
#
_entry.id   AF-A0A822F671-F1
#
_cell.length_a   1.000
_cell.length_b   1.000
_cell.length_c   1.000
_cell.angle_alpha   90.00
_cell.angle_beta   90.00
_cell.angle_gamma   90.00
#
_symmetry.space_group_name_H-M   'P 1'
#
loop_
_entity.id
_entity.type
_entity.pdbx_description
1 polymer ?
#
loop_
_entity_poly.entity_id
_entity_poly.type
_entity_poly.pdbx_seq_one_letter_code
_entity_poly.pdbx_strand_id
1 'polypeptide(L)'
;SDGPGRTLAYAYFPTNGRIRLDPAEPWTHRYDNDGTNFRLVATHEIGHALGLDHSTDSSSIMAPYYKLIKPEVLLPKDDRQGIQALYGTKTPPADKFTEGKTCGCAGWCRERGKPYGVCGNGHTCICSMTELTKENIGSGCTCDAWCRNRGYHKGGVCGDGYTCVCASSADPSTELEQLYLFVVVTIQNAQTGLRLDSNADGRVYTHAPKGGPFQVWHIINTNENSFNLKNYATGLFLDSNGNGDVYTLTRNGGANQKWTFNGRTIINVATGRALDSNYDGKLYTLAPNGGNFQNWIRQ
;
A
#
# COMPACT_ATOMS: atom_id res chain seq x y z
N SER A 1 13.55 14.80 -32.86
CA SER A 1 14.62 14.69 -31.87
C SER A 1 15.55 15.86 -32.08
N ASP A 2 16.06 16.44 -31.01
CA ASP A 2 17.01 17.57 -31.03
C ASP A 2 18.40 17.20 -30.49
N GLY A 3 18.58 15.93 -30.13
CA GLY A 3 19.83 15.33 -29.65
C GLY A 3 19.80 15.07 -28.15
N PRO A 4 20.75 14.28 -27.59
CA PRO A 4 20.72 13.90 -26.18
C PRO A 4 20.83 15.10 -25.22
N GLY A 5 20.07 15.07 -24.13
CA GLY A 5 20.17 16.01 -23.01
C GLY A 5 19.51 17.37 -23.25
N ARG A 6 18.66 17.50 -24.26
CA ARG A 6 17.88 18.72 -24.54
C ARG A 6 16.41 18.51 -24.18
N THR A 7 15.50 18.51 -25.16
CA THR A 7 14.08 18.23 -24.88
C THR A 7 13.90 16.73 -24.73
N LEU A 8 13.83 16.27 -23.48
CA LEU A 8 13.66 14.84 -23.16
C LEU A 8 12.34 14.28 -23.71
N ALA A 9 11.27 15.06 -23.58
CA ALA A 9 9.93 14.74 -24.04
C ALA A 9 9.05 15.99 -24.06
N TYR A 10 7.86 15.88 -24.62
CA TYR A 10 6.79 16.86 -24.44
C TYR A 10 5.40 16.21 -24.60
N ALA A 11 4.41 16.81 -23.97
CA ALA A 11 3.01 16.42 -24.07
C ALA A 11 2.14 17.56 -24.59
N TYR A 12 1.08 17.19 -25.30
CA TYR A 12 -0.02 18.09 -25.58
C TYR A 12 -1.05 17.99 -24.45
N PHE A 13 -1.50 19.13 -23.94
CA PHE A 13 -2.56 19.26 -22.95
C PHE A 13 -3.86 18.51 -23.34
N PRO A 14 -4.80 18.27 -22.40
CA PRO A 14 -5.84 17.23 -22.47
C PRO A 14 -6.68 17.17 -23.74
N THR A 15 -6.90 18.28 -24.43
CA THR A 15 -7.65 18.30 -25.70
C THR A 15 -7.05 17.38 -26.77
N ASN A 16 -5.73 17.13 -26.71
CA ASN A 16 -5.02 16.21 -27.61
C ASN A 16 -4.40 15.03 -26.83
N GLY A 17 -3.74 15.28 -25.70
CA GLY A 17 -3.23 14.23 -24.80
C GLY A 17 -2.09 13.37 -25.36
N ARG A 18 -1.56 13.69 -26.55
CA ARG A 18 -0.41 12.97 -27.14
C ARG A 18 0.87 13.29 -26.39
N ILE A 19 1.69 12.27 -26.18
CA ILE A 19 3.01 12.39 -25.57
C ILE A 19 4.05 11.98 -26.61
N ARG A 20 5.14 12.74 -26.69
CA ARG A 20 6.29 12.41 -27.54
C ARG A 20 7.56 12.38 -26.71
N LEU A 21 8.24 11.25 -26.76
CA LEU A 21 9.54 11.04 -26.14
C LEU A 21 10.63 11.22 -27.20
N ASP A 22 11.78 11.78 -26.83
CA ASP A 22 12.92 11.84 -27.74
C ASP A 22 13.66 10.48 -27.77
N PRO A 23 13.70 9.78 -28.92
CA PRO A 23 14.42 8.51 -29.02
C PRO A 23 15.95 8.64 -28.92
N ALA A 24 16.50 9.85 -28.95
CA ALA A 24 17.94 10.11 -28.79
C ALA A 24 18.41 10.10 -27.32
N GLU A 25 17.48 10.09 -26.35
CA GLU A 25 17.85 10.06 -24.93
C GLU A 25 18.33 8.68 -24.48
N PRO A 26 19.33 8.60 -23.58
CA PRO A 26 19.80 7.34 -23.01
C PRO A 26 18.82 6.85 -21.94
N TRP A 27 17.67 6.33 -22.38
CA TRP A 27 16.59 5.89 -21.50
C TRP A 27 17.01 4.73 -20.58
N THR A 28 16.76 4.87 -19.28
CA THR A 28 16.97 3.82 -18.27
C THR A 28 15.70 3.59 -17.45
N HIS A 29 15.62 2.42 -16.81
CA HIS A 29 14.60 2.10 -15.81
C HIS A 29 15.17 2.14 -14.38
N ARG A 30 16.43 2.54 -14.24
CA ARG A 30 17.17 2.54 -12.98
C ARG A 30 17.14 3.92 -12.35
N TYR A 31 17.23 3.95 -11.03
CA TYR A 31 17.30 5.19 -10.26
C TYR A 31 18.77 5.50 -9.92
N ASP A 32 19.58 5.63 -10.96
CA ASP A 32 21.00 5.96 -10.91
C ASP A 32 21.32 7.08 -11.91
N ASN A 33 22.58 7.51 -11.96
CA ASN A 33 23.04 8.58 -12.84
C ASN A 33 23.46 8.09 -14.23
N ASP A 34 23.19 6.82 -14.57
CA ASP A 34 23.68 6.19 -15.81
C ASP A 34 22.79 6.51 -17.03
N GLY A 35 21.76 7.35 -16.86
CA GLY A 35 20.96 7.89 -17.95
C GLY A 35 19.65 8.53 -17.48
N THR A 36 18.74 8.77 -18.43
CA THR A 36 17.47 9.46 -18.18
C THR A 36 16.40 8.43 -17.78
N ASN A 37 15.84 8.56 -16.57
CA ASN A 37 14.86 7.61 -16.08
C ASN A 37 13.54 7.78 -16.85
N PHE A 38 13.21 6.78 -17.66
CA PHE A 38 12.03 6.75 -18.50
C PHE A 38 10.74 6.94 -17.70
N ARG A 39 10.63 6.29 -16.53
CA ARG A 39 9.41 6.34 -15.72
C ARG A 39 9.15 7.74 -15.20
N LEU A 40 10.18 8.47 -14.77
CA LEU A 40 10.03 9.84 -14.26
C LEU A 40 9.57 10.79 -15.37
N VAL A 41 10.25 10.78 -16.52
CA VAL A 41 9.90 11.66 -17.65
C VAL A 41 8.53 11.30 -18.20
N ALA A 42 8.22 10.02 -18.41
CA ALA A 42 6.91 9.62 -18.89
C ALA A 42 5.79 10.01 -17.91
N THR A 43 6.02 9.93 -16.59
CA THR A 43 5.01 10.35 -15.59
C THR A 43 4.77 11.86 -15.63
N HIS A 44 5.83 12.66 -15.82
CA HIS A 44 5.74 14.11 -16.00
C HIS A 44 4.88 14.46 -17.22
N GLU A 45 5.17 13.85 -18.37
CA GLU A 45 4.41 14.09 -19.60
C GLU A 45 2.96 13.63 -19.50
N ILE A 46 2.70 12.52 -18.80
CA ILE A 46 1.33 12.08 -18.51
C ILE A 46 0.60 13.13 -17.67
N GLY A 47 1.26 13.77 -16.71
CA GLY A 47 0.68 14.87 -15.93
C GLY A 47 0.21 16.02 -16.82
N HIS A 48 1.03 16.45 -17.78
CA HIS A 48 0.64 17.46 -18.77
C HIS A 48 -0.49 17.00 -19.69
N ALA A 49 -0.45 15.75 -20.17
CA ALA A 49 -1.53 15.17 -20.96
C ALA A 49 -2.85 15.08 -20.20
N LEU A 50 -2.79 15.02 -18.86
CA LEU A 50 -3.93 15.09 -17.94
C LEU A 50 -4.24 16.52 -17.46
N GLY A 51 -3.48 17.53 -17.88
CA GLY A 51 -3.80 18.94 -17.66
C GLY A 51 -3.12 19.58 -16.46
N LEU A 52 -2.15 18.91 -15.84
CA LEU A 52 -1.28 19.55 -14.85
C LEU A 52 -0.31 20.49 -15.55
N ASP A 53 -0.11 21.68 -14.98
CA ASP A 53 0.96 22.59 -15.37
C ASP A 53 2.22 22.28 -14.54
N HIS A 54 3.34 22.92 -14.88
CA HIS A 54 4.55 22.82 -14.10
C HIS A 54 4.34 23.30 -12.66
N SER A 55 4.91 22.57 -11.72
CA SER A 55 4.98 22.96 -10.32
C SER A 55 6.21 23.82 -10.05
N THR A 56 6.07 24.80 -9.16
CA THR A 56 7.23 25.50 -8.57
C THR A 56 7.91 24.69 -7.47
N ASP A 57 7.27 23.62 -6.98
CA ASP A 57 7.89 22.71 -6.02
C ASP A 57 8.93 21.84 -6.72
N SER A 58 10.19 22.01 -6.34
CA SER A 58 11.29 21.25 -6.93
C SER A 58 11.30 19.74 -6.62
N SER A 59 10.42 19.29 -5.72
CA SER A 59 10.21 17.88 -5.38
C SER A 59 9.05 17.23 -6.14
N SER A 60 8.23 18.02 -6.84
CA SER A 60 7.12 17.54 -7.68
C SER A 60 7.64 16.83 -8.93
N ILE A 61 6.91 15.80 -9.38
CA ILE A 61 7.15 15.20 -10.70
C ILE A 61 6.92 16.24 -11.80
N MET A 62 5.99 17.17 -11.61
CA MET A 62 5.72 18.29 -12.52
C MET A 62 6.71 19.46 -12.40
N ALA A 63 7.83 19.32 -11.68
CA ALA A 63 8.88 20.33 -11.71
C ALA A 63 9.46 20.49 -13.14
N PRO A 64 9.74 21.72 -13.62
CA PRO A 64 10.10 21.98 -15.02
C PRO A 64 11.48 21.47 -15.44
N TYR A 65 12.29 21.00 -14.50
CA TYR A 65 13.64 20.49 -14.77
C TYR A 65 13.77 19.07 -14.24
N TYR A 66 14.26 18.16 -15.09
CA TYR A 66 14.50 16.78 -14.73
C TYR A 66 15.45 16.69 -13.53
N LYS A 67 14.98 16.00 -12.49
CA LYS A 67 15.79 15.57 -11.36
C LYS A 67 15.48 14.11 -11.09
N LEU A 68 16.50 13.37 -10.72
CA LEU A 68 16.33 11.99 -10.31
C LEU A 68 15.62 11.96 -8.94
N ILE A 69 14.31 11.72 -8.96
CA ILE A 69 13.51 11.48 -7.76
C ILE A 69 13.54 9.98 -7.49
N LYS A 70 14.07 9.60 -6.33
CA LYS A 70 14.15 8.19 -5.91
C LYS A 70 12.74 7.60 -5.71
N PRO A 71 12.55 6.30 -5.95
CA PRO A 71 11.24 5.64 -5.94
C PRO A 71 10.57 5.60 -4.56
N GLU A 72 11.29 6.03 -3.52
CA GLU A 72 10.80 6.17 -2.14
C GLU A 72 9.67 7.21 -2.03
N VAL A 73 9.56 8.15 -3.00
CA VAL A 73 8.45 9.11 -3.10
C VAL A 73 7.48 8.68 -4.19
N LEU A 74 6.44 7.96 -3.80
CA LEU A 74 5.25 7.75 -4.63
C LEU A 74 4.52 9.09 -4.79
N LEU A 75 4.34 9.53 -6.06
CA LEU A 75 3.65 10.76 -6.51
C LEU A 75 3.55 11.85 -5.43
N PRO A 76 4.46 12.85 -5.42
CA PRO A 76 4.46 13.96 -4.47
C PRO A 76 3.07 14.55 -4.21
N LYS A 77 2.86 15.08 -2.98
CA LYS A 77 1.57 15.60 -2.53
C LYS A 77 0.97 16.63 -3.50
N ASP A 78 1.81 17.51 -4.01
CA ASP A 78 1.43 18.53 -4.99
C ASP A 78 0.82 17.92 -6.25
N ASP A 79 1.48 16.91 -6.83
CA ASP A 79 1.00 16.20 -8.02
C ASP A 79 -0.35 15.50 -7.78
N ARG A 80 -0.52 14.89 -6.60
CA ARG A 80 -1.79 14.23 -6.21
C ARG A 80 -2.93 15.24 -6.06
N GLN A 81 -2.66 16.36 -5.41
CA GLN A 81 -3.66 17.41 -5.21
C GLN A 81 -4.05 18.07 -6.53
N GLY A 82 -3.06 18.36 -7.38
CA GLY A 82 -3.30 18.91 -8.72
C GLY A 82 -4.23 18.01 -9.54
N ILE A 83 -3.94 16.71 -9.60
CA ILE A 83 -4.75 15.81 -10.44
C ILE A 83 -6.16 15.60 -9.88
N GLN A 84 -6.28 15.56 -8.55
CA GLN A 84 -7.57 15.46 -7.86
C GLN A 84 -8.40 16.74 -7.99
N ALA A 85 -7.78 17.90 -8.12
CA ALA A 85 -8.50 19.15 -8.40
C ALA A 85 -9.13 19.15 -9.81
N LEU A 86 -8.50 18.47 -10.78
CA LEU A 86 -9.01 18.37 -12.15
C LEU A 86 -10.08 17.29 -12.32
N TYR A 87 -9.93 16.13 -11.68
CA TYR A 87 -10.77 14.95 -11.93
C TYR A 87 -11.55 14.45 -10.71
N GLY A 88 -11.38 15.09 -9.55
CA GLY A 88 -11.96 14.66 -8.28
C GLY A 88 -11.15 13.55 -7.60
N THR A 89 -11.55 13.24 -6.36
CA THR A 89 -11.01 12.08 -5.64
C THR A 89 -11.73 10.81 -6.07
N LYS A 90 -11.01 9.69 -6.10
CA LYS A 90 -11.61 8.38 -6.38
C LYS A 90 -12.62 8.06 -5.27
N THR A 91 -13.90 8.13 -5.59
CA THR A 91 -14.95 7.55 -4.75
C THR A 91 -15.01 6.04 -5.00
N PRO A 92 -15.13 5.21 -3.94
CA PRO A 92 -15.46 3.79 -4.12
C PRO A 92 -16.76 3.68 -4.94
N PRO A 93 -16.91 2.65 -5.81
CA PRO A 93 -18.14 2.47 -6.56
C PRO A 93 -19.34 2.48 -5.62
N ALA A 94 -20.33 3.33 -5.91
CA ALA A 94 -21.61 3.26 -5.23
C ALA A 94 -22.28 1.92 -5.62
N ASP A 95 -22.42 1.02 -4.67
CA ASP A 95 -23.08 -0.26 -4.86
C ASP A 95 -24.52 -0.05 -5.35
N LYS A 96 -24.82 -0.48 -6.57
CA LYS A 96 -26.20 -0.57 -7.07
C LYS A 96 -26.86 -1.79 -6.42
N PHE A 97 -27.58 -1.58 -5.31
CA PHE A 97 -28.36 -2.63 -4.66
C PHE A 97 -29.72 -2.84 -5.34
N THR A 98 -30.03 -4.09 -5.71
CA THR A 98 -31.39 -4.61 -5.93
C THR A 98 -31.91 -5.26 -4.65
N GLU A 99 -33.18 -4.99 -4.33
CA GLU A 99 -33.86 -5.37 -3.10
C GLU A 99 -34.30 -6.84 -3.10
N GLY A 100 -34.02 -7.58 -2.00
CA GLY A 100 -34.67 -8.87 -1.70
C GLY A 100 -33.75 -10.04 -1.30
N LYS A 101 -33.69 -10.33 0.01
CA LYS A 101 -33.23 -11.58 0.66
C LYS A 101 -31.81 -12.10 0.35
N THR A 102 -30.82 -11.42 0.91
CA THR A 102 -29.55 -11.99 1.41
C THR A 102 -29.01 -11.00 2.45
N CYS A 103 -28.17 -11.43 3.42
CA CYS A 103 -27.57 -10.49 4.37
C CYS A 103 -26.97 -9.28 3.63
N GLY A 104 -27.59 -8.11 3.75
CA GLY A 104 -26.97 -6.90 3.27
C GLY A 104 -25.82 -6.58 4.20
N CYS A 105 -24.68 -6.13 3.69
CA CYS A 105 -23.57 -5.72 4.55
C CYS A 105 -24.00 -4.65 5.55
N ALA A 106 -24.90 -3.74 5.17
CA ALA A 106 -25.52 -2.80 6.10
C ALA A 106 -26.30 -3.48 7.25
N GLY A 107 -27.03 -4.57 6.98
CA GLY A 107 -27.73 -5.34 8.03
C GLY A 107 -26.77 -6.09 8.95
N TRP A 108 -25.75 -6.71 8.37
CA TRP A 108 -24.70 -7.40 9.11
C TRP A 108 -23.89 -6.43 10.01
N CYS A 109 -23.58 -5.24 9.50
CA CYS A 109 -22.89 -4.17 10.21
C CYS A 109 -23.71 -3.66 11.40
N ARG A 110 -25.04 -3.48 11.21
CA ARG A 110 -25.97 -3.05 12.28
C ARG A 110 -26.07 -4.05 13.43
N GLU A 111 -26.03 -5.36 13.16
CA GLU A 111 -26.24 -6.38 14.20
C GLU A 111 -24.96 -6.80 14.95
N ARG A 112 -23.78 -6.75 14.31
CA ARG A 112 -22.56 -7.37 14.84
C ARG A 112 -21.52 -6.38 15.38
N GLY A 113 -21.58 -5.09 15.00
CA GLY A 113 -20.69 -4.05 15.53
C GLY A 113 -19.19 -4.31 15.29
N LYS A 114 -18.83 -5.10 14.28
CA LYS A 114 -17.44 -5.41 13.92
C LYS A 114 -17.01 -4.65 12.66
N PRO A 115 -15.74 -4.22 12.55
CA PRO A 115 -15.26 -3.44 11.41
C PRO A 115 -15.22 -4.24 10.10
N TYR A 116 -15.12 -5.57 10.18
CA TYR A 116 -15.21 -6.48 9.03
C TYR A 116 -15.68 -7.87 9.47
N GLY A 117 -16.22 -8.65 8.54
CA GLY A 117 -16.52 -10.06 8.71
C GLY A 117 -17.31 -10.66 7.54
N VAL A 118 -17.66 -11.93 7.64
CA VAL A 118 -18.32 -12.67 6.54
C VAL A 118 -19.82 -12.74 6.79
N CYS A 119 -20.61 -12.43 5.77
CA CYS A 119 -22.06 -12.55 5.78
C CYS A 119 -22.52 -13.50 4.67
N GLY A 120 -23.51 -14.35 4.98
CA GLY A 120 -24.18 -15.20 3.98
C GLY A 120 -23.17 -16.05 3.20
N ASN A 121 -23.41 -16.27 1.90
CA ASN A 121 -22.63 -17.07 0.94
C ASN A 121 -21.14 -16.67 0.75
N GLY A 122 -20.38 -16.45 1.82
CA GLY A 122 -18.94 -16.16 1.78
C GLY A 122 -18.57 -14.71 1.46
N HIS A 123 -19.53 -13.78 1.44
CA HIS A 123 -19.25 -12.37 1.15
C HIS A 123 -18.59 -11.67 2.33
N THR A 124 -17.45 -11.04 2.10
CA THR A 124 -16.77 -10.19 3.09
C THR A 124 -17.45 -8.83 3.13
N CYS A 125 -18.03 -8.49 4.28
CA CYS A 125 -18.55 -7.18 4.58
C CYS A 125 -17.53 -6.35 5.34
N ILE A 126 -17.37 -5.10 4.92
CA ILE A 126 -16.53 -4.10 5.57
C ILE A 126 -17.47 -2.96 5.94
N CYS A 127 -17.54 -2.63 7.23
CA CYS A 127 -18.47 -1.63 7.74
C CYS A 127 -17.81 -0.26 7.68
N SER A 128 -18.44 0.70 6.99
CA SER A 128 -17.98 2.09 7.03
C SER A 128 -18.25 2.69 8.40
N MET A 129 -17.29 3.43 8.94
CA MET A 129 -17.41 4.14 10.22
C MET A 129 -18.51 5.23 10.23
N THR A 130 -19.13 5.51 9.09
CA THR A 130 -20.24 6.47 8.93
C THR A 130 -21.63 5.87 9.19
N GLU A 131 -21.76 4.56 9.40
CA GLU A 131 -23.08 3.90 9.58
C GLU A 131 -23.54 3.80 11.04
N LEU A 132 -22.81 4.39 11.99
CA LEU A 132 -23.29 4.60 13.36
C LEU A 132 -24.04 5.93 13.44
N THR A 133 -25.31 5.94 13.06
CA THR A 133 -26.13 7.17 13.09
C THR A 133 -26.68 7.44 14.50
N LYS A 134 -26.87 8.73 14.79
CA LYS A 134 -27.31 9.35 16.06
C LYS A 134 -28.61 8.81 16.69
N GLU A 135 -29.34 7.91 16.04
CA GLU A 135 -30.69 7.50 16.46
C GLU A 135 -30.71 6.30 17.44
N ASN A 136 -29.57 5.65 17.71
CA ASN A 136 -29.51 4.40 18.47
C ASN A 136 -28.84 4.47 19.86
N ILE A 137 -28.71 5.64 20.50
CA ILE A 137 -28.19 5.70 21.88
C ILE A 137 -29.16 6.46 22.78
N GLY A 138 -30.02 5.70 23.46
CA GLY A 138 -30.62 6.14 24.71
C GLY A 138 -29.53 6.39 25.77
N SER A 139 -29.81 7.32 26.68
CA SER A 139 -29.04 7.73 27.87
C SER A 139 -27.63 8.33 27.66
N GLY A 140 -27.62 9.59 27.19
CA GLY A 140 -26.90 10.68 27.88
C GLY A 140 -25.36 10.72 27.86
N CYS A 141 -24.69 9.83 27.14
CA CYS A 141 -23.22 9.85 27.03
C CYS A 141 -22.81 9.47 25.60
N THR A 142 -22.56 10.46 24.75
CA THR A 142 -22.00 10.20 23.41
C THR A 142 -20.48 10.09 23.52
N CYS A 143 -19.85 9.15 22.78
CA CYS A 143 -18.38 9.07 22.72
C CYS A 143 -17.76 10.42 22.32
N ASP A 144 -18.49 11.20 21.53
CA ASP A 144 -18.11 12.53 21.07
C ASP A 144 -18.06 13.57 22.21
N ALA A 145 -19.01 13.55 23.15
CA ALA A 145 -18.99 14.37 24.36
C ALA A 145 -17.92 13.89 25.37
N TRP A 146 -17.71 12.57 25.44
CA TRP A 146 -16.68 11.95 26.28
C TRP A 146 -15.26 12.36 25.84
N CYS A 147 -14.99 12.37 24.52
CA CYS A 147 -13.69 12.75 23.96
C CYS A 147 -13.38 14.24 24.11
N ARG A 148 -14.38 15.13 24.00
CA ARG A 148 -14.19 16.58 24.17
C ARG A 148 -13.79 17.00 25.59
N ASN A 149 -14.24 16.27 26.61
CA ASN A 149 -14.06 16.65 28.02
C ASN A 149 -12.80 16.07 28.68
N ARG A 150 -12.16 15.02 28.11
CA ARG A 150 -11.05 14.31 28.77
C ARG A 150 -9.67 14.47 28.13
N GLY A 151 -9.59 15.15 26.99
CA GLY A 151 -8.35 15.26 26.22
C GLY A 151 -8.05 13.98 25.47
N TYR A 152 -7.57 14.13 24.24
CA TYR A 152 -7.23 13.01 23.35
C TYR A 152 -6.09 12.16 23.96
N HIS A 153 -6.09 10.84 23.68
CA HIS A 153 -5.05 9.83 24.00
C HIS A 153 -5.25 8.82 25.15
N LYS A 154 -6.46 8.62 25.70
CA LYS A 154 -6.76 7.38 26.44
C LYS A 154 -8.14 6.82 26.08
N GLY A 155 -8.19 5.53 25.75
CA GLY A 155 -9.44 4.79 25.64
C GLY A 155 -10.08 4.60 27.02
N GLY A 156 -11.41 4.48 27.07
CA GLY A 156 -12.13 4.27 28.32
C GLY A 156 -13.60 3.92 28.10
N VAL A 157 -14.26 3.56 29.20
CA VAL A 157 -15.66 3.14 29.20
C VAL A 157 -16.59 4.35 29.38
N CYS A 158 -17.63 4.42 28.57
CA CYS A 158 -18.66 5.46 28.60
C CYS A 158 -20.03 4.80 28.71
N GLY A 159 -20.84 5.20 29.69
CA GLY A 159 -22.17 4.62 29.95
C GLY A 159 -22.14 3.12 30.28
N ASP A 160 -23.15 2.39 29.80
CA ASP A 160 -23.43 0.96 30.06
C ASP A 160 -22.40 -0.02 29.44
N GLY A 161 -21.10 0.22 29.64
CA GLY A 161 -20.03 -0.73 29.29
C GLY A 161 -19.41 -0.57 27.91
N TYR A 162 -19.73 0.50 27.16
CA TYR A 162 -19.15 0.74 25.84
C TYR A 162 -17.74 1.34 25.92
N THR A 163 -16.78 0.76 25.20
CA THR A 163 -15.41 1.28 25.11
C THR A 163 -15.31 2.27 23.95
N CYS A 164 -15.07 3.55 24.26
CA CYS A 164 -14.84 4.60 23.27
C CYS A 164 -13.33 4.75 23.02
N VAL A 165 -12.93 4.85 21.75
CA VAL A 165 -11.59 5.24 21.33
C VAL A 165 -11.72 6.55 20.54
N CYS A 166 -11.11 7.63 21.04
CA CYS A 166 -11.16 8.93 20.40
C CYS A 166 -10.25 8.95 19.16
N ALA A 167 -10.83 9.08 17.96
CA ALA A 167 -10.06 9.35 16.75
C ALA A 167 -9.48 10.77 16.86
N SER A 168 -8.18 10.93 16.60
CA SER A 168 -7.58 12.26 16.46
C SER A 168 -8.22 12.98 15.28
N SER A 169 -8.46 14.28 15.41
CA SER A 169 -8.88 15.19 14.34
C SER A 169 -7.77 15.39 13.28
N ALA A 170 -7.25 14.29 12.73
CA ALA A 170 -6.23 14.30 11.70
C ALA A 170 -6.91 14.20 10.32
N ASP A 171 -6.95 15.36 9.67
CA ASP A 171 -6.90 15.57 8.21
C ASP A 171 -7.15 14.32 7.31
N PRO A 172 -8.22 14.30 6.48
CA PRO A 172 -8.48 13.24 5.50
C PRO A 172 -7.39 13.09 4.41
N SER A 173 -6.38 13.97 4.38
CA SER A 173 -5.19 13.79 3.54
C SER A 173 -4.28 12.62 4.00
N THR A 174 -4.42 12.14 5.24
CA THR A 174 -3.60 11.05 5.80
C THR A 174 -4.06 9.63 5.44
N GLU A 175 -5.35 9.42 5.11
CA GLU A 175 -5.83 8.13 4.58
C GLU A 175 -5.54 7.95 3.08
N LEU A 176 -5.46 9.05 2.32
CA LEU A 176 -5.07 9.00 0.91
C LEU A 176 -3.56 8.83 0.68
N GLU A 177 -2.72 9.12 1.69
CA GLU A 177 -1.30 8.72 1.69
C GLU A 177 -1.10 7.21 1.86
N GLN A 178 -2.07 6.48 2.42
CA GLN A 178 -2.01 5.02 2.54
C GLN A 178 -2.42 4.31 1.25
N LEU A 179 -3.05 5.01 0.30
CA LEU A 179 -3.46 4.43 -0.98
C LEU A 179 -2.34 4.40 -2.03
N TYR A 180 -1.25 5.13 -1.79
CA TYR A 180 -0.12 5.27 -2.72
C TYR A 180 1.22 4.78 -2.15
N LEU A 181 1.30 4.28 -0.90
CA LEU A 181 2.57 3.84 -0.28
C LEU A 181 2.89 2.35 -0.48
N PHE A 182 2.08 1.63 -1.26
CA PHE A 182 2.30 0.22 -1.54
C PHE A 182 2.78 -0.03 -2.96
N VAL A 183 3.90 -0.74 -3.09
CA VAL A 183 4.29 -1.36 -4.36
C VAL A 183 3.67 -2.74 -4.41
N VAL A 184 2.81 -2.99 -5.39
CA VAL A 184 2.24 -4.32 -5.66
C VAL A 184 3.26 -5.14 -6.45
N VAL A 185 3.69 -6.27 -5.91
CA VAL A 185 4.72 -7.11 -6.51
C VAL A 185 4.37 -8.59 -6.40
N THR A 186 4.99 -9.39 -7.25
CA THR A 186 5.28 -10.78 -6.91
C THR A 186 6.74 -10.90 -6.49
N ILE A 187 7.03 -11.81 -5.56
CA ILE A 187 8.39 -11.98 -5.00
C ILE A 187 8.84 -13.40 -5.30
N GLN A 188 9.84 -13.55 -6.17
CA GLN A 188 10.35 -14.84 -6.62
C GLN A 188 11.72 -15.11 -6.03
N ASN A 189 11.94 -16.30 -5.50
CA ASN A 189 13.26 -16.73 -5.07
C ASN A 189 14.18 -16.89 -6.28
N ALA A 190 15.37 -16.31 -6.23
CA ALA A 190 16.30 -16.30 -7.36
C ALA A 190 16.88 -17.68 -7.68
N GLN A 191 17.00 -18.56 -6.67
CA GLN A 191 17.54 -19.91 -6.84
C GLN A 191 16.47 -20.90 -7.30
N THR A 192 15.30 -20.90 -6.66
CA THR A 192 14.27 -21.93 -6.90
C THR A 192 13.29 -21.54 -8.00
N GLY A 193 13.16 -20.25 -8.31
CA GLY A 193 12.13 -19.74 -9.22
C GLY A 193 10.70 -19.80 -8.64
N LEU A 194 10.53 -20.26 -7.39
CA LEU A 194 9.25 -20.30 -6.71
C LEU A 194 8.88 -18.91 -6.17
N ARG A 195 7.60 -18.59 -6.16
CA ARG A 195 7.04 -17.32 -5.66
C ARG A 195 6.61 -17.44 -4.21
N LEU A 196 6.85 -16.37 -3.44
CA LEU A 196 6.31 -16.20 -2.11
C LEU A 196 4.78 -16.22 -2.17
N ASP A 197 4.20 -17.13 -1.41
CA ASP A 197 2.77 -17.43 -1.42
C ASP A 197 2.26 -17.55 0.03
N SER A 198 0.96 -17.39 0.23
CA SER A 198 0.33 -17.55 1.54
C SER A 198 -1.09 -18.10 1.44
N ASN A 199 -1.77 -18.23 2.57
CA ASN A 199 -3.18 -18.61 2.60
C ASN A 199 -3.93 -17.89 3.74
N ALA A 200 -5.25 -18.09 3.79
CA ALA A 200 -6.13 -17.48 4.78
C ALA A 200 -5.84 -17.90 6.24
N ASP A 201 -5.19 -19.06 6.45
CA ASP A 201 -4.82 -19.56 7.78
C ASP A 201 -3.53 -18.93 8.32
N GLY A 202 -2.91 -18.03 7.57
CA GLY A 202 -1.67 -17.35 7.95
C GLY A 202 -0.40 -18.13 7.61
N ARG A 203 -0.50 -19.28 6.94
CA ARG A 203 0.68 -20.05 6.49
C ARG A 203 1.33 -19.37 5.30
N VAL A 204 2.65 -19.44 5.24
CA VAL A 204 3.47 -18.92 4.15
C VAL A 204 4.43 -19.98 3.66
N TYR A 205 4.70 -19.94 2.38
CA TYR A 205 5.51 -20.94 1.67
C TYR A 205 5.96 -20.33 0.34
N THR A 206 6.76 -21.08 -0.42
CA THR A 206 7.00 -20.76 -1.82
C THR A 206 6.32 -21.78 -2.72
N HIS A 207 5.74 -21.30 -3.83
CA HIS A 207 5.02 -22.14 -4.77
C HIS A 207 5.36 -21.75 -6.21
N ALA A 208 5.23 -22.69 -7.16
CA ALA A 208 5.35 -22.41 -8.58
C ALA A 208 4.51 -21.17 -9.00
N PRO A 209 4.93 -20.38 -10.02
CA PRO A 209 4.26 -19.15 -10.48
C PRO A 209 2.88 -19.38 -11.11
N LYS A 210 1.91 -19.80 -10.32
CA LYS A 210 0.52 -20.07 -10.76
C LYS A 210 -0.27 -18.79 -10.99
N GLY A 211 0.20 -17.66 -10.47
CA GLY A 211 -0.56 -16.42 -10.42
C GLY A 211 -1.62 -16.46 -9.32
N GLY A 212 -2.51 -15.46 -9.33
CA GLY A 212 -3.56 -15.33 -8.33
C GLY A 212 -3.15 -14.48 -7.13
N PRO A 213 -4.14 -14.02 -6.33
CA PRO A 213 -3.96 -12.95 -5.36
C PRO A 213 -3.12 -13.35 -4.13
N PHE A 214 -2.95 -14.65 -3.86
CA PHE A 214 -2.11 -15.13 -2.76
C PHE A 214 -0.60 -15.02 -3.03
N GLN A 215 -0.20 -14.93 -4.31
CA GLN A 215 1.19 -14.71 -4.73
C GLN A 215 1.56 -13.23 -4.88
N VAL A 216 0.61 -12.33 -4.59
CA VAL A 216 0.74 -10.89 -4.77
C VAL A 216 0.88 -10.22 -3.40
N TRP A 217 1.84 -9.30 -3.30
CA TRP A 217 2.22 -8.66 -2.05
C TRP A 217 2.31 -7.14 -2.22
N HIS A 218 1.85 -6.42 -1.20
CA HIS A 218 2.05 -4.99 -1.02
C HIS A 218 3.29 -4.76 -0.18
N ILE A 219 4.32 -4.14 -0.76
CA ILE A 219 5.44 -3.54 -0.01
C ILE A 219 4.96 -2.19 0.49
N ILE A 220 4.66 -2.09 1.78
CA ILE A 220 4.23 -0.85 2.42
C ILE A 220 5.44 -0.25 3.12
N ASN A 221 6.02 0.79 2.53
CA ASN A 221 7.15 1.47 3.12
C ASN A 221 6.76 2.09 4.47
N THR A 222 7.71 2.14 5.39
CA THR A 222 7.58 2.86 6.66
C THR A 222 8.58 4.01 6.67
N ASN A 223 8.35 5.01 7.52
CA ASN A 223 9.21 6.19 7.64
C ASN A 223 10.61 5.88 8.23
N GLU A 224 10.95 4.60 8.46
CA GLU A 224 12.12 4.13 9.23
C GLU A 224 13.09 3.28 8.38
N ASN A 225 13.21 3.53 7.07
CA ASN A 225 14.02 2.70 6.14
C ASN A 225 13.66 1.20 6.15
N SER A 226 12.46 0.86 6.59
CA SER A 226 11.92 -0.51 6.58
C SER A 226 10.56 -0.54 5.90
N PHE A 227 10.05 -1.72 5.60
CA PHE A 227 8.74 -1.91 5.00
C PHE A 227 8.01 -3.09 5.65
N ASN A 228 6.70 -3.10 5.48
CA ASN A 228 5.87 -4.25 5.76
C ASN A 228 5.50 -4.96 4.45
N LEU A 229 5.35 -6.29 4.49
CA LEU A 229 4.79 -7.07 3.38
C LEU A 229 3.38 -7.51 3.73
N LYS A 230 2.38 -6.96 3.04
CA LYS A 230 0.98 -7.34 3.22
C LYS A 230 0.54 -8.20 2.03
N ASN A 231 0.01 -9.38 2.28
CA ASN A 231 -0.54 -10.20 1.21
C ASN A 231 -1.80 -9.55 0.62
N TYR A 232 -1.93 -9.58 -0.71
CA TYR A 232 -3.04 -8.96 -1.43
C TYR A 232 -4.38 -9.65 -1.14
N ALA A 233 -4.41 -10.99 -1.14
CA ALA A 233 -5.63 -11.76 -0.91
C ALA A 233 -6.13 -11.67 0.54
N THR A 234 -5.23 -11.87 1.50
CA THR A 234 -5.62 -12.06 2.91
C THR A 234 -5.58 -10.78 3.72
N GLY A 235 -4.84 -9.78 3.25
CA GLY A 235 -4.55 -8.56 4.00
C GLY A 235 -3.67 -8.77 5.24
N LEU A 236 -3.12 -9.97 5.43
CA LEU A 236 -2.21 -10.29 6.54
C LEU A 236 -0.78 -9.87 6.21
N PHE A 237 0.00 -9.61 7.25
CA PHE A 237 1.35 -9.09 7.23
C PHE A 237 2.38 -10.17 7.50
N LEU A 238 3.41 -10.26 6.65
CA LEU A 238 4.53 -11.17 6.84
C LEU A 238 5.27 -10.82 8.12
N ASP A 239 5.45 -11.83 8.96
CA ASP A 239 6.05 -11.75 10.29
C ASP A 239 7.01 -12.95 10.45
N SER A 240 7.99 -12.81 11.33
CA SER A 240 8.91 -13.91 11.67
C SER A 240 9.38 -13.81 13.12
N ASN A 241 9.96 -14.88 13.63
CA ASN A 241 10.45 -14.94 15.00
C ASN A 241 11.93 -15.34 15.07
N GLY A 242 12.49 -15.35 16.29
CA GLY A 242 13.89 -15.73 16.53
C GLY A 242 14.23 -17.19 16.21
N ASN A 243 13.23 -18.08 16.14
CA ASN A 243 13.41 -19.50 15.82
C ASN A 243 13.58 -19.76 14.32
N GLY A 244 13.25 -18.78 13.47
CA GLY A 244 13.28 -18.92 12.02
C GLY A 244 11.92 -19.19 11.39
N ASP A 245 10.84 -19.23 12.17
CA ASP A 245 9.50 -19.41 11.61
C ASP A 245 9.06 -18.14 10.89
N VAL A 246 8.33 -18.32 9.79
CA VAL A 246 7.70 -17.24 9.03
C VAL A 246 6.22 -17.56 8.91
N TYR A 247 5.39 -16.55 9.09
CA TYR A 247 3.93 -16.66 9.05
C TYR A 247 3.33 -15.30 8.68
N THR A 248 2.01 -15.23 8.51
CA THR A 248 1.30 -13.97 8.30
C THR A 248 0.25 -13.75 9.37
N LEU A 249 0.17 -12.54 9.92
CA LEU A 249 -0.76 -12.14 10.98
C LEU A 249 -1.44 -10.80 10.67
N THR A 250 -2.42 -10.38 11.47
CA THR A 250 -2.88 -8.99 11.44
C THR A 250 -1.75 -8.02 11.81
N ARG A 251 -1.85 -6.76 11.37
CA ARG A 251 -0.84 -5.73 11.69
C ARG A 251 -0.76 -5.57 13.21
N ASN A 252 0.41 -5.84 13.79
CA ASN A 252 0.67 -5.69 15.22
C ASN A 252 1.61 -4.51 15.53
N GLY A 253 2.21 -3.88 14.51
CA GLY A 253 3.12 -2.75 14.65
C GLY A 253 4.51 -3.11 15.19
N GLY A 254 4.75 -4.38 15.52
CA GLY A 254 6.01 -4.88 16.04
C GLY A 254 7.11 -4.94 14.98
N ALA A 255 8.36 -4.91 15.44
CA ALA A 255 9.54 -4.97 14.57
C ALA A 255 9.67 -6.32 13.82
N ASN A 256 9.02 -7.38 14.29
CA ASN A 256 8.96 -8.67 13.60
C ASN A 256 8.17 -8.61 12.29
N GLN A 257 7.31 -7.60 12.08
CA GLN A 257 6.61 -7.36 10.80
C GLN A 257 7.35 -6.40 9.89
N LYS A 258 8.46 -5.82 10.36
CA LYS A 258 9.26 -4.84 9.61
C LYS A 258 10.42 -5.58 8.95
N TRP A 259 10.65 -5.25 7.69
CA TRP A 259 11.66 -5.87 6.83
C TRP A 259 12.50 -4.80 6.16
N THR A 260 13.75 -5.12 5.83
CA THR A 260 14.67 -4.26 5.08
C THR A 260 15.23 -5.01 3.90
N PHE A 261 15.64 -4.26 2.87
CA PHE A 261 16.38 -4.82 1.76
C PHE A 261 17.88 -4.61 2.00
N ASN A 262 18.66 -5.67 1.88
CA ASN A 262 20.10 -5.61 1.70
C ASN A 262 20.44 -6.22 0.34
N GLY A 263 20.52 -5.38 -0.69
CA GLY A 263 20.57 -5.84 -2.07
C GLY A 263 19.30 -6.63 -2.46
N ARG A 264 19.46 -7.93 -2.76
CA ARG A 264 18.34 -8.85 -3.07
C ARG A 264 17.82 -9.61 -1.85
N THR A 265 18.47 -9.46 -0.70
CA THR A 265 18.09 -10.16 0.52
C THR A 265 17.04 -9.36 1.28
N ILE A 266 16.00 -10.06 1.77
CA ILE A 266 14.95 -9.50 2.62
C ILE A 266 15.29 -9.88 4.06
N ILE A 267 15.55 -8.90 4.93
CA ILE A 267 16.03 -9.10 6.30
C ILE A 267 14.96 -8.61 7.27
N ASN A 268 14.64 -9.42 8.28
CA ASN A 268 13.74 -9.01 9.34
C ASN A 268 14.43 -8.01 10.28
N VAL A 269 13.76 -6.91 10.60
CA VAL A 269 14.33 -5.82 11.43
C VAL A 269 14.59 -6.27 12.86
N ALA A 270 13.69 -7.07 13.45
CA ALA A 270 13.82 -7.48 14.84
C ALA A 270 14.87 -8.58 15.02
N THR A 271 14.88 -9.58 14.14
CA THR A 271 15.72 -10.76 14.32
C THR A 271 17.06 -10.68 13.58
N GLY A 272 17.19 -9.77 12.62
CA GLY A 272 18.36 -9.68 11.73
C GLY A 272 18.50 -10.88 10.79
N ARG A 273 17.51 -11.77 10.74
CA ARG A 273 17.53 -12.99 9.93
C ARG A 273 17.02 -12.70 8.52
N ALA A 274 17.64 -13.32 7.53
CA ALA A 274 17.28 -13.26 6.12
C ALA A 274 16.17 -14.26 5.79
N LEU A 275 15.19 -13.84 4.98
CA LEU A 275 14.18 -14.71 4.40
C LEU A 275 14.83 -15.67 3.41
N ASP A 276 14.54 -16.96 3.57
CA ASP A 276 15.19 -18.07 2.86
C ASP A 276 14.12 -19.09 2.45
N SER A 277 14.37 -19.86 1.39
CA SER A 277 13.48 -20.92 0.94
C SER A 277 14.23 -22.06 0.26
N ASN A 278 13.55 -23.17 -0.01
CA ASN A 278 14.14 -24.31 -0.70
C ASN A 278 13.25 -24.83 -1.84
N TYR A 279 13.72 -25.87 -2.56
CA TYR A 279 12.98 -26.46 -3.68
C TYR A 279 11.69 -27.19 -3.25
N ASP A 280 11.56 -27.55 -1.98
CA ASP A 280 10.34 -28.19 -1.42
C ASP A 280 9.22 -27.17 -1.13
N GLY A 281 9.45 -25.88 -1.38
CA GLY A 281 8.48 -24.83 -1.10
C GLY A 281 8.48 -24.35 0.37
N LYS A 282 9.42 -24.80 1.21
CA LYS A 282 9.52 -24.33 2.59
C LYS A 282 10.07 -22.90 2.61
N LEU A 283 9.49 -22.08 3.48
CA LEU A 283 9.91 -20.70 3.74
C LEU A 283 10.25 -20.57 5.22
N TYR A 284 11.39 -19.96 5.51
CA TYR A 284 11.89 -19.75 6.87
C TYR A 284 12.84 -18.54 6.89
N THR A 285 13.37 -18.16 8.05
CA THR A 285 14.50 -17.22 8.13
C THR A 285 15.75 -17.88 8.69
N LEU A 286 16.94 -17.47 8.20
CA LEU A 286 18.25 -17.91 8.67
C LEU A 286 19.18 -16.70 8.89
N ALA A 287 20.34 -16.93 9.50
CA ALA A 287 21.41 -15.93 9.46
C ALA A 287 21.75 -15.60 7.98
N PRO A 288 22.01 -14.32 7.64
CA PRO A 288 22.46 -13.96 6.31
C PRO A 288 23.71 -14.76 5.92
N ASN A 289 23.64 -15.53 4.84
CA ASN A 289 24.71 -16.46 4.41
C ASN A 289 25.23 -16.18 3.00
N GLY A 290 24.66 -15.20 2.30
CA GLY A 290 25.05 -14.81 0.93
C GLY A 290 24.64 -15.82 -0.16
N GLY A 291 23.92 -16.89 0.19
CA GLY A 291 23.44 -17.89 -0.74
C GLY A 291 22.26 -17.40 -1.58
N ASN A 292 22.11 -17.95 -2.79
CA ASN A 292 21.05 -17.56 -3.71
C ASN A 292 19.63 -17.89 -3.22
N PHE A 293 19.50 -18.83 -2.28
CA PHE A 293 18.22 -19.13 -1.61
C PHE A 293 17.72 -17.96 -0.74
N GLN A 294 18.58 -16.99 -0.41
CA GLN A 294 18.22 -15.75 0.30
C GLN A 294 18.00 -14.56 -0.65
N ASN A 295 18.18 -14.75 -1.96
CA ASN A 295 18.02 -13.71 -2.96
C ASN A 295 16.59 -13.73 -3.52
N TRP A 296 15.94 -12.58 -3.53
CA TRP A 296 14.56 -12.43 -3.99
C TRP A 296 14.46 -11.38 -5.11
N ILE A 297 13.72 -11.73 -6.15
CA ILE A 297 13.45 -10.90 -7.32
C ILE A 297 12.02 -10.39 -7.19
N ARG A 298 11.86 -9.07 -7.22
CA ARG A 298 10.56 -8.40 -7.24
C ARG A 298 10.15 -8.19 -8.69
N GLN A 299 8.96 -8.64 -9.07
CA GLN A 299 8.39 -8.52 -10.42
C GLN A 299 7.05 -7.78 -10.36
#